data_AF-A0A2E1XGW3-F1
#
_entry.id   AF-A0A2E1XGW3-F1
#
_cell.length_a   1.000
_cell.length_b   1.000
_cell.length_c   1.000
_cell.angle_alpha   90.00
_cell.angle_beta   90.00
_cell.angle_gamma   90.00
#
_symmetry.space_group_name_H-M   'P 1'
#
loop_
_entity.id
_entity.type
_entity.pdbx_description
1 polymer ?
#
loop_
_entity_poly.entity_id
_entity_poly.type
_entity_poly.pdbx_seq_one_letter_code
_entity_poly.pdbx_strand_id
1 'polypeptide(L)'
;MWKQRVVIDEERGHKGTMGWVVETRDGARMIRHFGGDDGFRSALILLPDTRQAMLFVTNDEDANLRAYLLPALEMLKERSSASSK
;
A
#
# COMPACT_ATOMS: atom_id res chain seq x y z
N MET A 1 -10.10 -23.84 -5.87
CA MET A 1 -11.02 -22.95 -6.61
C MET A 1 -10.66 -21.51 -6.26
N TRP A 2 -10.39 -20.64 -7.23
CA TRP A 2 -10.05 -19.24 -6.98
C TRP A 2 -11.28 -18.49 -6.44
N LYS A 3 -11.11 -17.70 -5.37
CA LYS A 3 -12.18 -16.87 -4.78
C LYS A 3 -11.69 -15.43 -4.71
N GLN A 4 -12.44 -14.52 -5.32
CA GLN A 4 -12.15 -13.09 -5.24
C GLN A 4 -12.19 -12.62 -3.78
N ARG A 5 -11.09 -12.05 -3.30
CA ARG A 5 -10.96 -11.53 -1.92
C ARG A 5 -10.97 -10.01 -1.84
N VAL A 6 -10.78 -9.32 -2.96
CA VAL A 6 -10.75 -7.85 -3.03
C VAL A 6 -11.67 -7.38 -4.14
N VAL A 7 -12.52 -6.41 -3.81
CA VAL A 7 -13.31 -5.66 -4.79
C VAL A 7 -12.56 -4.35 -5.05
N ILE A 8 -12.30 -4.06 -6.32
CA ILE A 8 -11.76 -2.78 -6.74
C ILE A 8 -12.89 -1.77 -6.65
N ASP A 9 -12.71 -0.76 -5.79
CA ASP A 9 -13.68 0.32 -5.62
C ASP A 9 -13.34 1.47 -6.57
N GLU A 10 -13.88 1.38 -7.78
CA GLU A 10 -13.65 2.38 -8.83
C GLU A 10 -14.25 3.75 -8.47
N GLU A 11 -15.32 3.79 -7.67
CA GLU A 11 -15.95 5.03 -7.21
C GLU A 11 -15.01 5.82 -6.28
N ARG A 12 -14.18 5.12 -5.50
CA ARG A 12 -13.10 5.73 -4.70
C ARG A 12 -11.81 5.95 -5.46
N GLY A 13 -11.83 5.78 -6.79
CA GLY A 13 -10.67 5.98 -7.65
C GLY A 13 -9.64 4.86 -7.57
N HIS A 14 -9.98 3.71 -6.96
CA HIS A 14 -9.14 2.52 -7.08
C HIS A 14 -9.28 1.96 -8.49
N LYS A 15 -8.15 1.79 -9.18
CA LYS A 15 -8.09 1.04 -10.43
C LYS A 15 -7.44 -0.31 -10.16
N GLY A 16 -8.12 -1.37 -10.55
CA GLY A 16 -7.58 -2.71 -10.51
C GLY A 16 -6.70 -2.97 -11.71
N THR A 17 -5.53 -3.53 -11.47
CA THR A 17 -4.68 -4.07 -12.53
C THR A 17 -4.38 -5.54 -12.23
N MET A 18 -3.36 -6.14 -12.86
CA MET A 18 -2.92 -7.54 -12.69
C MET A 18 -2.52 -7.87 -11.23
N GLY A 19 -3.50 -7.97 -10.33
CA GLY A 19 -3.33 -8.16 -8.89
C GLY A 19 -3.22 -6.88 -8.07
N TRP A 20 -2.94 -5.73 -8.68
CA TRP A 20 -2.65 -4.50 -7.93
C TRP A 20 -3.85 -3.57 -7.79
N VAL A 21 -3.85 -2.81 -6.71
CA VAL A 21 -4.68 -1.62 -6.56
C VAL A 21 -3.83 -0.40 -6.86
N VAL A 22 -4.28 0.43 -7.80
CA VAL A 22 -3.68 1.72 -8.13
C VAL A 22 -4.62 2.83 -7.70
N GLU A 23 -4.14 3.81 -6.97
CA GLU A 23 -4.94 4.94 -6.51
C GLU A 23 -4.11 6.22 -6.46
N THR A 24 -4.78 7.37 -6.40
CA THR A 24 -4.15 8.66 -6.14
C THR A 24 -4.56 9.12 -4.75
N ARG A 25 -3.58 9.42 -3.90
CA ARG A 25 -3.79 9.92 -2.53
C ARG A 25 -2.94 11.15 -2.30
N ASP A 26 -3.55 12.23 -1.82
CA ASP A 26 -2.89 13.53 -1.61
C ASP A 26 -2.12 14.03 -2.84
N GLY A 27 -2.65 13.77 -4.04
CA GLY A 27 -2.01 14.13 -5.31
C GLY A 27 -0.83 13.23 -5.73
N ALA A 28 -0.44 12.25 -4.91
CA ALA A 28 0.60 11.28 -5.25
C ALA A 28 -0.01 9.97 -5.73
N ARG A 29 0.60 9.36 -6.76
CA ARG A 29 0.20 8.04 -7.23
C ARG A 29 0.74 6.97 -6.29
N MET A 30 -0.12 6.02 -5.93
CA MET A 30 0.18 4.88 -5.08
C MET A 30 -0.24 3.58 -5.76
N ILE A 31 0.64 2.57 -5.72
CA ILE A 31 0.35 1.21 -6.18
C ILE A 31 0.52 0.28 -4.99
N ARG A 32 -0.47 -0.55 -4.68
CA ARG A 32 -0.42 -1.43 -3.51
C ARG A 32 -1.03 -2.80 -3.72
N HIS A 33 -0.54 -3.75 -2.93
CA HIS A 33 -1.10 -5.09 -2.80
C HIS A 33 -1.04 -5.53 -1.34
N PHE A 34 -2.12 -6.12 -0.85
CA PHE A 34 -2.15 -6.77 0.47
C PHE A 34 -2.16 -8.28 0.28
N GLY A 35 -1.29 -8.97 0.99
CA GLY A 35 -1.24 -10.42 1.05
C GLY A 35 -1.63 -10.92 2.43
N GLY A 36 -2.12 -12.14 2.48
CA GLY A 36 -2.36 -12.83 3.74
C GLY A 36 -2.50 -14.31 3.50
N ASP A 37 -1.88 -15.07 4.39
CA ASP A 37 -1.98 -16.52 4.48
C ASP A 37 -2.07 -16.90 5.97
N ASP A 38 -2.30 -18.17 6.27
CA ASP A 38 -2.45 -18.65 7.65
C ASP A 38 -1.20 -18.28 8.47
N GLY A 39 -1.39 -17.51 9.55
CA GLY A 39 -0.31 -17.00 10.39
C GLY A 39 0.50 -15.83 9.82
N PHE A 40 0.15 -15.25 8.65
CA PHE A 40 0.94 -14.18 8.03
C PHE A 40 0.10 -13.07 7.38
N ARG A 41 0.62 -11.84 7.46
CA ARG A 41 0.15 -10.69 6.66
C ARG A 41 1.30 -9.99 5.96
N SER A 42 1.00 -9.46 4.77
CA SER A 42 1.92 -8.58 4.06
C SER A 42 1.22 -7.41 3.39
N ALA A 43 1.95 -6.32 3.23
CA ALA A 43 1.51 -5.16 2.47
C ALA A 43 2.71 -4.59 1.70
N LEU A 44 2.56 -4.45 0.39
CA LEU A 44 3.54 -3.77 -0.45
C LEU A 44 2.90 -2.51 -1.01
N ILE A 45 3.58 -1.38 -0.83
CA ILE A 45 3.17 -0.06 -1.32
C ILE A 45 4.33 0.54 -2.12
N LEU A 46 4.03 1.02 -3.32
CA LEU A 46 4.96 1.69 -4.21
C LEU A 46 4.49 3.13 -4.45
N LEU A 47 5.42 4.06 -4.34
CA LEU A 47 5.24 5.50 -4.60
C LEU A 47 6.19 5.87 -5.75
N PRO A 48 5.79 5.63 -7.02
CA PRO A 48 6.67 5.80 -8.16
C PRO A 48 7.18 7.23 -8.33
N ASP A 49 6.36 8.22 -7.98
CA ASP A 49 6.66 9.63 -8.19
C ASP A 49 7.80 10.11 -7.27
N THR A 50 7.93 9.51 -6.08
CA THR A 50 9.03 9.75 -5.13
C THR A 50 10.11 8.67 -5.17
N ARG A 51 9.97 7.64 -6.04
CA ARG A 51 10.85 6.47 -6.12
C ARG A 51 11.01 5.74 -4.79
N GLN A 52 9.93 5.68 -4.00
CA GLN A 52 9.92 5.02 -2.69
C GLN A 52 9.05 3.78 -2.72
N ALA A 53 9.35 2.84 -1.82
CA ALA A 53 8.57 1.64 -1.60
C ALA A 53 8.58 1.28 -0.11
N MET A 54 7.50 0.65 0.33
CA MET A 54 7.36 0.10 1.68
C MET A 54 6.88 -1.33 1.60
N LEU A 55 7.52 -2.20 2.36
CA LEU A 55 7.11 -3.58 2.54
C LEU A 55 6.90 -3.83 4.03
N PHE A 56 5.69 -4.26 4.37
CA PHE A 56 5.34 -4.76 5.68
C PHE A 56 5.15 -6.27 5.58
N VAL A 57 5.75 -6.99 6.53
CA VAL A 57 5.56 -8.43 6.70
C VAL A 57 5.45 -8.70 8.19
N THR A 58 4.50 -9.54 8.57
CA THR A 58 4.29 -9.94 9.96
C THR A 58 3.79 -11.38 10.01
N ASN A 59 4.15 -12.08 11.07
CA ASN A 59 3.69 -13.43 11.43
C ASN A 59 2.45 -13.40 12.35
N ASP A 60 1.72 -12.29 12.32
CA ASP A 60 0.45 -12.11 13.00
C ASP A 60 -0.63 -11.95 11.92
N GLU A 61 -1.52 -12.95 11.82
CA GLU A 61 -2.60 -12.98 10.82
C GLU A 61 -3.72 -11.97 11.11
N ASP A 62 -3.82 -11.49 12.34
CA ASP A 62 -4.79 -10.51 12.80
C ASP A 62 -4.26 -9.07 12.74
N ALA A 63 -2.98 -8.90 12.39
CA ALA A 63 -2.36 -7.59 12.29
C ALA A 63 -3.07 -6.69 11.25
N ASN A 64 -3.55 -5.54 11.71
CA ASN A 64 -4.14 -4.53 10.84
C ASN A 64 -3.05 -3.68 10.16
N LEU A 65 -2.42 -4.23 9.12
CA LEU A 65 -1.36 -3.54 8.36
C LEU A 65 -1.79 -2.20 7.75
N ARG A 66 -3.10 -1.98 7.53
CA ARG A 66 -3.62 -0.70 7.01
C ARG A 66 -3.45 0.44 8.00
N ALA A 67 -3.47 0.16 9.31
CA ALA A 67 -3.28 1.18 10.34
C ALA A 67 -1.87 1.80 10.30
N TYR A 68 -0.87 1.03 9.87
CA TYR A 68 0.52 1.48 9.77
C TYR A 68 0.83 2.25 8.48
N LEU A 69 -0.09 2.24 7.52
CA LEU A 69 0.13 2.77 6.18
C LEU A 69 0.24 4.30 6.19
N LEU A 70 -0.64 5.00 6.92
CA LEU A 70 -0.62 6.46 6.98
C LEU A 70 0.62 7.00 7.71
N PRO A 71 0.97 6.52 8.92
CA PRO A 71 2.19 6.96 9.59
C PRO A 71 3.44 6.75 8.74
N ALA A 72 3.54 5.62 8.05
CA ALA A 72 4.70 5.33 7.22
C ALA A 72 4.79 6.22 5.97
N LEU A 73 3.65 6.59 5.37
CA LEU A 73 3.61 7.58 4.29
C LEU A 73 4.09 8.96 4.77
N GLU A 74 3.68 9.39 5.97
CA GLU A 74 4.13 10.68 6.52
C GLU A 74 5.65 10.71 6.76
N MET A 75 6.21 9.65 7.34
CA MET A 75 7.67 9.53 7.52
C MET A 75 8.46 9.61 6.19
N LEU A 76 7.88 9.10 5.10
CA LEU A 76 8.49 9.16 3.77
C LEU A 76 8.41 10.56 3.14
N LYS A 77 7.33 11.30 3.38
CA LYS A 77 7.18 12.70 2.94
C LYS A 77 8.24 13.60 3.59
N GLU A 78 8.50 13.43 4.89
CA GLU A 78 9.52 14.18 5.64
C GLU A 78 10.95 13.96 5.10
N ARG A 79 11.28 12.73 4.68
CA ARG A 79 12.60 12.44 4.08
C ARG A 79 12.81 13.10 2.73
N SER A 80 11.77 13.19 1.91
CA SER A 80 11.84 13.81 0.58
C SER A 80 12.03 15.33 0.66
N SER A 81 11.40 15.99 1.63
CA SER A 81 11.57 17.44 1.85
C SER A 81 12.94 17.79 2.47
N ALA A 82 13.49 16.91 3.31
CA ALA A 82 14.83 17.08 3.87
C ALA A 82 15.97 16.93 2.84
N SER A 83 15.77 16.12 1.80
CA SER A 83 16.79 15.84 0.76
C SER A 83 16.89 16.91 -0.34
N SER A 84 16.05 17.94 -0.30
CA SER A 84 16.02 19.04 -1.29
C SER A 84 16.74 20.31 -0.81
N LYS A 85 17.55 20.22 0.24
CA LYS A 85 18.48 21.26 0.71
C LYS A 85 19.91 20.80 0.49
#